data_AF-A0A9X4LG47-F1
#
_entry.id   AF-A0A9X4LG47-F1
#
_cell.length_a   1.000
_cell.length_b   1.000
_cell.length_c   1.000
_cell.angle_alpha   90.00
_cell.angle_beta   90.00
_cell.angle_gamma   90.00
#
_symmetry.space_group_name_H-M   'P 1'
#
loop_
_entity.id
_entity.type
_entity.pdbx_description
1 polymer ?
#
loop_
_entity_poly.entity_id
_entity_poly.type
_entity_poly.pdbx_seq_one_letter_code
_entity_poly.pdbx_strand_id
1 'polypeptide(L)'
;MLEQINNEEVQALLSSYEHKPVYLHVETTNGAYAAHFDQRVFNAGTFLRNIQVTYEHAQLKGGNKDPFRVGLKLKDSGWVYVQGLTHYEVNENGEFLLAGFNYEGQLAAALEISTQPFKA
;
A
#
# COMPACT_ATOMS: atom_id res chain seq x y z
N MET A 1 3.70 15.42 -1.38
CA MET A 1 4.61 14.88 -2.40
C MET A 1 5.14 13.58 -1.83
N LEU A 2 5.11 12.50 -2.61
CA LEU A 2 5.58 11.20 -2.16
C LEU A 2 7.10 11.22 -1.93
N GLU A 3 7.53 10.76 -0.75
CA GLU A 3 8.93 10.68 -0.33
C GLU A 3 9.34 9.22 -0.16
N GLN A 4 10.64 8.91 -0.24
CA GLN A 4 11.13 7.54 -0.05
C GLN A 4 10.80 7.04 1.37
N ILE A 5 10.38 5.77 1.49
CA ILE A 5 10.03 5.17 2.78
C ILE A 5 11.17 5.32 3.79
N ASN A 6 10.89 6.06 4.86
CA ASN A 6 11.64 6.00 6.10
C ASN A 6 11.05 4.88 6.98
N ASN A 7 11.87 3.90 7.32
CA ASN A 7 11.41 2.70 8.02
C ASN A 7 10.75 3.02 9.38
N GLU A 8 11.39 3.87 10.18
CA GLU A 8 10.89 4.20 11.52
C GLU A 8 9.59 4.99 11.45
N GLU A 9 9.53 5.99 10.57
CA GLU A 9 8.35 6.85 10.43
C GLU A 9 7.15 6.09 9.86
N VAL A 10 7.35 5.31 8.80
CA VAL A 10 6.29 4.51 8.18
C VAL A 10 5.80 3.43 9.13
N GLN A 11 6.69 2.78 9.89
CA GLN A 11 6.26 1.81 10.90
C GLN A 11 5.45 2.48 12.02
N ALA A 12 5.83 3.69 12.46
CA ALA A 12 5.08 4.45 13.46
C ALA A 12 3.69 4.87 12.94
N LEU A 13 3.60 5.32 11.68
CA LEU A 13 2.34 5.65 11.03
C LEU A 13 1.43 4.43 10.94
N LEU A 14 1.94 3.28 10.45
CA LEU A 14 1.21 2.01 10.42
C LEU A 14 0.67 1.64 11.82
N SER A 15 1.53 1.67 12.84
CA SER A 15 1.12 1.33 14.21
C SER A 15 0.08 2.32 14.78
N SER A 16 0.06 3.57 14.34
CA SER A 16 -0.90 4.58 14.82
C SER A 16 -2.37 4.26 14.49
N TYR A 17 -2.62 3.40 13.49
CA TYR A 17 -3.94 2.97 13.05
C TYR A 17 -4.34 1.59 13.62
N GLU A 18 -3.46 0.90 14.35
CA GLU A 18 -3.77 -0.38 15.00
C GLU A 18 -4.99 -0.25 15.95
N HIS A 19 -5.78 -1.31 16.02
CA HIS A 19 -6.97 -1.45 16.86
C HIS A 19 -8.11 -0.44 16.60
N LYS A 20 -8.06 0.29 15.48
CA LYS A 20 -9.10 1.23 15.05
C LYS A 20 -9.78 0.74 13.76
N PRO A 21 -11.07 1.03 13.57
CA PRO A 21 -11.71 0.89 12.26
C PRO A 21 -11.06 1.85 11.27
N VAL A 22 -10.56 1.32 10.17
CA VAL A 22 -9.94 2.10 9.08
C VAL A 22 -10.44 1.60 7.73
N TYR A 23 -10.40 2.48 6.74
CA TYR A 23 -10.68 2.16 5.35
C TYR A 23 -9.36 1.94 4.63
N LEU A 24 -9.29 0.83 3.90
CA LEU A 24 -8.16 0.51 3.04
C LEU A 24 -8.52 0.76 1.57
N HIS A 25 -7.53 1.27 0.86
CA HIS A 25 -7.42 1.15 -0.59
C HIS A 25 -6.18 0.32 -0.91
N VAL A 26 -6.35 -0.68 -1.75
CA VAL A 26 -5.25 -1.53 -2.23
C VAL A 26 -5.38 -1.63 -3.74
N GLU A 27 -4.31 -1.24 -4.42
CA GLU A 27 -4.19 -1.38 -5.86
C GLU A 27 -2.88 -2.08 -6.20
N THR A 28 -2.92 -3.03 -7.12
CA THR A 28 -1.71 -3.58 -7.72
C THR A 28 -1.93 -3.71 -9.22
N THR A 29 -0.92 -3.34 -9.99
CA THR A 29 -0.94 -3.51 -11.44
C THR A 29 0.33 -4.25 -11.84
N ASN A 30 0.17 -5.48 -12.33
CA ASN A 30 1.27 -6.30 -12.79
C ASN A 30 1.43 -6.28 -14.33
N GLY A 31 0.73 -5.38 -15.04
CA GLY A 31 0.75 -5.44 -16.49
C GLY A 31 0.24 -4.25 -17.29
N ALA A 32 -0.51 -3.29 -16.73
CA ALA A 32 -1.16 -2.25 -17.54
C ALA A 32 -0.17 -1.52 -18.48
N TYR A 33 1.10 -1.41 -18.06
CA TYR A 33 2.16 -0.79 -18.84
C TYR A 33 3.09 -1.77 -19.57
N ALA A 34 3.24 -3.01 -19.09
CA ALA A 34 4.07 -4.02 -19.76
C ALA A 34 3.44 -4.52 -21.09
N ALA A 35 2.13 -4.35 -21.25
CA ALA A 35 1.42 -4.58 -22.51
C ALA A 35 1.83 -3.63 -23.66
N HIS A 36 2.47 -2.49 -23.37
CA HIS A 36 3.02 -1.61 -24.41
C HIS A 36 4.27 -2.18 -25.10
N PHE A 37 4.97 -3.11 -24.47
CA PHE A 37 6.22 -3.70 -25.00
C PHE A 37 6.06 -5.15 -25.47
N ASP A 38 5.09 -5.91 -24.95
CA ASP A 38 4.81 -7.28 -25.41
C ASP A 38 3.33 -7.64 -25.18
N GLN A 39 2.60 -7.98 -26.25
CA GLN A 39 1.19 -8.39 -26.20
C GLN A 39 0.97 -9.72 -25.44
N ARG A 40 2.05 -10.40 -25.02
CA ARG A 40 2.01 -11.61 -24.20
C ARG A 40 2.00 -11.33 -22.70
N VAL A 41 2.08 -10.07 -22.26
CA VAL A 41 2.05 -9.75 -20.83
C VAL A 41 0.62 -9.87 -20.29
N PHE A 42 0.47 -10.75 -19.30
CA PHE A 42 -0.79 -10.98 -18.61
C PHE A 42 -1.11 -9.81 -17.68
N ASN A 43 -2.14 -9.03 -18.04
CA ASN A 43 -2.67 -7.94 -17.22
C ASN A 43 -3.42 -8.50 -15.99
N ALA A 44 -2.67 -8.82 -14.95
CA ALA A 44 -3.21 -9.09 -13.62
C ALA A 44 -3.19 -7.82 -12.77
N GLY A 45 -4.29 -7.56 -12.08
CA GLY A 45 -4.36 -6.48 -11.11
C GLY A 45 -5.36 -6.80 -10.01
N THR A 46 -5.35 -5.98 -8.98
CA THR A 46 -6.32 -6.03 -7.90
C THR A 46 -6.65 -4.60 -7.54
N PHE A 47 -7.94 -4.32 -7.34
CA PHE A 47 -8.43 -3.03 -6.88
C PHE A 47 -9.44 -3.26 -5.78
N LEU A 48 -9.15 -2.69 -4.62
CA LEU A 48 -10.01 -2.65 -3.44
C LEU A 48 -10.07 -1.20 -2.97
N ARG A 49 -11.27 -0.69 -2.69
CA ARG A 49 -11.44 0.68 -2.19
C ARG A 49 -12.53 0.71 -1.14
N ASN A 50 -12.31 1.50 -0.09
CA ASN A 50 -13.23 1.63 1.04
C ASN A 50 -13.55 0.29 1.72
N ILE A 51 -12.60 -0.63 1.74
CA ILE A 51 -12.72 -1.85 2.54
C ILE A 51 -12.45 -1.49 3.99
N GLN A 52 -13.49 -1.51 4.82
CA GLN A 52 -13.34 -1.24 6.23
C GLN A 52 -12.76 -2.47 6.95
N VAL A 53 -11.68 -2.28 7.70
CA VAL A 53 -11.06 -3.32 8.51
C VAL A 53 -10.67 -2.78 9.89
N THR A 54 -10.28 -3.70 10.78
CA THR A 54 -9.52 -3.38 11.99
C THR A 54 -8.38 -4.38 12.08
N TYR A 55 -7.15 -3.89 12.22
CA TYR A 55 -5.98 -4.73 12.37
C TYR A 55 -5.35 -4.61 13.76
N GLU A 56 -4.81 -5.72 14.26
CA GLU A 56 -4.19 -5.84 15.57
C GLU A 56 -2.69 -5.55 15.54
N HIS A 57 -2.06 -5.75 14.38
CA HIS A 57 -0.64 -5.55 14.22
C HIS A 57 -0.31 -5.18 12.78
N ALA A 58 0.55 -4.19 12.60
CA ALA A 58 1.12 -3.82 11.33
C ALA A 58 2.64 -3.94 11.37
N GLN A 59 3.20 -4.43 10.27
CA GLN A 59 4.64 -4.60 10.15
C GLN A 59 5.15 -4.21 8.77
N LEU A 60 6.12 -3.30 8.77
CA LEU A 60 6.94 -2.94 7.62
C LEU A 60 8.20 -3.82 7.61
N LYS A 61 8.55 -4.36 6.43
CA LYS A 61 9.83 -5.08 6.20
C LYS A 61 10.40 -4.70 4.83
N GLY A 62 11.71 -4.84 4.65
CA GLY A 62 12.41 -4.51 3.40
C GLY A 62 13.37 -3.34 3.60
N GLY A 63 13.65 -2.59 2.52
CA GLY A 63 14.42 -1.34 2.59
C GLY A 63 15.92 -1.43 2.34
N ASN A 64 16.44 -2.63 2.05
CA ASN A 64 17.83 -2.80 1.62
C ASN A 64 17.92 -2.82 0.10
N LYS A 65 18.01 -4.02 -0.51
CA LYS A 65 18.08 -4.21 -1.97
C LYS A 65 16.71 -4.41 -2.62
N ASP A 66 15.67 -4.55 -1.80
CA ASP A 66 14.32 -4.89 -2.22
C ASP A 66 13.32 -3.82 -1.75
N PRO A 67 12.27 -3.55 -2.54
CA PRO A 67 11.15 -2.72 -2.10
C PRO A 67 10.56 -3.21 -0.77
N PHE A 68 9.95 -2.29 -0.04
CA PHE A 68 9.26 -2.59 1.19
C PHE A 68 7.99 -3.41 0.95
N ARG A 69 7.57 -4.07 2.02
CA ARG A 69 6.30 -4.78 2.14
C ARG A 69 5.65 -4.44 3.46
N VAL A 70 4.33 -4.37 3.45
CA VAL A 70 3.49 -4.16 4.63
C VAL A 70 2.61 -5.38 4.82
N GLY A 71 2.62 -5.93 6.03
CA GLY A 71 1.65 -6.92 6.49
C GLY A 71 0.77 -6.33 7.59
N LEU A 72 -0.55 -6.46 7.44
CA LEU A 72 -1.55 -6.11 8.44
C LEU A 72 -2.25 -7.38 8.90
N LYS A 73 -2.15 -7.70 10.19
CA LYS A 73 -2.89 -8.81 10.82
C LYS A 73 -4.26 -8.31 11.23
N LEU A 74 -5.33 -8.76 10.56
CA LEU A 74 -6.69 -8.36 10.87
C LEU A 74 -7.20 -9.06 12.14
N LYS A 75 -8.12 -8.40 12.85
CA LYS A 75 -8.70 -8.91 14.10
C LYS A 75 -9.34 -10.30 13.96
N ASP A 76 -10.05 -10.56 12.86
CA ASP A 76 -10.84 -11.79 12.66
C ASP A 76 -10.09 -12.84 11.82
N SER A 77 -8.83 -13.11 12.16
CA SER A 77 -7.97 -14.11 11.49
C SER A 77 -7.67 -13.87 10.00
N GLY A 78 -7.82 -12.63 9.53
CA GLY A 78 -7.46 -12.21 8.17
C GLY A 78 -6.09 -11.53 8.09
N TRP A 79 -5.59 -11.33 6.87
CA TRP A 79 -4.35 -10.60 6.62
C TRP A 79 -4.48 -9.74 5.37
N VAL A 80 -3.87 -8.56 5.38
CA VAL A 80 -3.56 -7.78 4.18
C VAL A 80 -2.05 -7.77 4.01
N TYR A 81 -1.58 -8.08 2.82
CA TYR A 81 -0.16 -8.09 2.51
C TYR A 81 0.07 -7.38 1.18
N VAL A 82 0.85 -6.30 1.18
CA VAL A 82 1.19 -5.52 -0.01
C VAL A 82 2.70 -5.41 -0.10
N GLN A 83 3.26 -5.73 -1.27
CA GLN A 83 4.69 -5.69 -1.54
C GLN A 83 5.00 -4.74 -2.70
N GLY A 84 6.26 -4.35 -2.83
CA GLY A 84 6.69 -3.45 -3.90
C GLY A 84 6.65 -1.97 -3.51
N LEU A 85 6.46 -1.64 -2.22
CA LEU A 85 6.31 -0.27 -1.74
C LEU A 85 7.68 0.42 -1.66
N THR A 86 7.72 1.69 -2.03
CA THR A 86 8.97 2.45 -2.18
C THR A 86 8.88 3.85 -1.59
N HIS A 87 7.69 4.46 -1.67
CA HIS A 87 7.44 5.83 -1.25
C HIS A 87 6.20 5.90 -0.35
N TYR A 88 6.07 6.98 0.39
CA TYR A 88 4.92 7.27 1.24
C TYR A 88 4.65 8.78 1.32
N GLU A 89 3.45 9.13 1.75
CA GLU A 89 3.11 10.46 2.24
C GLU A 89 1.90 10.39 3.18
N VAL A 90 1.73 11.42 4.01
CA VAL A 90 0.44 11.71 4.64
C VAL A 90 -0.11 12.97 3.98
N ASN A 91 -1.26 12.87 3.32
CA ASN A 91 -1.81 13.98 2.58
C ASN A 91 -2.55 14.98 3.48
N GLU A 92 -3.06 16.07 2.89
CA GLU A 92 -3.78 17.13 3.61
C GLU A 92 -5.07 16.66 4.29
N ASN A 93 -5.65 15.54 3.85
CA ASN A 93 -6.82 14.93 4.47
C ASN A 93 -6.46 14.00 5.65
N GLY A 94 -5.17 13.84 5.96
CA GLY A 94 -4.69 12.88 6.96
C GLY A 94 -4.77 11.42 6.51
N GLU A 95 -4.84 11.19 5.21
CA GLU A 95 -4.78 9.85 4.62
C GLU A 95 -3.32 9.44 4.48
N PHE A 96 -3.00 8.21 4.87
CA PHE A 96 -1.65 7.67 4.80
C PHE A 96 -1.51 6.83 3.54
N LEU A 97 -0.65 7.26 2.63
CA LEU A 97 -0.45 6.66 1.32
C LEU A 97 0.92 5.98 1.27
N LEU A 98 0.95 4.74 0.80
CA LEU A 98 2.17 4.01 0.46
C LEU A 98 2.10 3.62 -1.01
N ALA A 99 3.12 3.99 -1.78
CA ALA A 99 3.19 3.74 -3.22
C ALA A 99 4.45 2.96 -3.59
N GLY A 100 4.29 2.05 -4.53
CA GLY A 100 5.34 1.26 -5.14
C GLY A 100 5.50 1.66 -6.59
N PHE A 101 6.70 2.11 -6.98
CA PHE A 101 7.00 2.41 -8.38
C PHE A 101 7.92 1.34 -8.97
N ASN A 102 7.66 0.95 -10.22
CA ASN A 102 8.56 0.09 -10.98
C ASN A 102 9.80 0.88 -11.47
N TYR A 103 10.71 0.21 -12.18
CA TYR A 103 11.94 0.82 -12.71
C TYR A 103 11.70 1.94 -13.74
N GLU A 104 10.49 2.05 -14.29
CA GLU A 104 10.07 3.11 -15.21
C GLU A 104 9.36 4.28 -14.49
N GLY A 105 9.23 4.22 -13.17
CA GLY A 105 8.52 5.22 -12.37
C GLY A 105 6.99 5.11 -12.40
N GLN A 106 6.44 4.00 -12.90
CA GLN A 106 4.99 3.77 -12.95
C GLN A 106 4.51 3.08 -11.68
N LEU A 107 3.25 3.35 -11.29
CA LEU A 107 2.64 2.73 -10.11
C LEU A 107 2.45 1.22 -10.31
N ALA A 108 3.11 0.44 -9.46
CA ALA A 108 3.02 -1.02 -9.41
C ALA A 108 2.14 -1.52 -8.25
N ALA A 109 2.18 -0.83 -7.11
CA ALA A 109 1.41 -1.18 -5.93
C ALA A 109 1.03 0.08 -5.13
N ALA A 110 -0.12 0.05 -4.47
CA ALA A 110 -0.56 1.05 -3.53
C ALA A 110 -1.23 0.40 -2.32
N LEU A 111 -0.94 0.94 -1.14
CA LEU A 111 -1.69 0.71 0.09
C LEU A 111 -2.00 2.07 0.70
N GLU A 112 -3.27 2.41 0.82
CA GLU A 112 -3.68 3.63 1.50
C GLU A 112 -4.56 3.28 2.70
N ILE A 113 -4.39 4.04 3.79
CA ILE A 113 -5.08 3.84 5.06
C ILE A 113 -5.70 5.17 5.49
N SER A 114 -6.99 5.16 5.80
CA SER A 114 -7.70 6.34 6.31
C SER A 114 -8.67 5.98 7.42
N THR A 115 -8.92 6.92 8.34
CA THR A 115 -10.00 6.80 9.34
C THR A 115 -11.38 7.14 8.76
N GLN A 116 -11.43 7.69 7.55
CA GLN A 116 -12.65 8.03 6.83
C GLN A 116 -12.67 7.30 5.47
N PRO A 117 -13.85 7.05 4.86
CA PRO A 117 -13.90 6.56 3.50
C PRO A 117 -13.18 7.52 2.55
N PHE A 118 -12.40 6.99 1.63
CA PHE A 118 -11.83 7.74 0.52
C PHE A 118 -12.95 8.28 -0.37
N LYS A 119 -12.85 9.55 -0.76
CA LYS A 119 -13.81 10.20 -1.66
C LYS A 119 -13.77 9.56 -3.05
N ALA A 120 -14.92 9.62 -3.74
CA ALA A 120 -15.09 9.18 -5.13
C ALA A 120 -14.66 10.27 -6.11
#